data_AF-A0A1B1DVK7-F1
#
_entry.id   AF-A0A1B1DVK7-F1
#
_cell.length_a   1.000
_cell.length_b   1.000
_cell.length_c   1.000
_cell.angle_alpha   90.00
_cell.angle_beta   90.00
_cell.angle_gamma   90.00
#
_symmetry.space_group_name_H-M   'P 1'
#
loop_
_entity.id
_entity.type
_entity.pdbx_description
1 polymer ?
#
loop_
_entity_poly.entity_id
_entity_poly.type
_entity_poly.pdbx_seq_one_letter_code
_entity_poly.pdbx_strand_id
1 'polypeptide(L)'
;MDQHLSNLPSRGKYAQFNTGWGSSYSGFCTSFVDVKPKIEGVLSTYSGYAQYVDKIVNAWCYASTMDGNNSYGTYCTYFYYWLRDILSKHLRVPSPLGRMREIYGKFDDVPNQKGCKNINENITDEDILPQVKIHFDYSQDYDTIMQHLGNDDGGGTKTCDTTYHDHLDAITKACAAIEADCKKDGGPQKSGRYCDPLRAAEKANGAAGKYCKNEILQKLKCTVPVSAVKPATAAKPVAAKPAAVRPPAARASADSVSSIVPGAVSGGLVTIGLPTLTFFLYKVSKVTITQLSIVITSLYN
;
A
#
# COMPACT_ATOMS: atom_id res chain seq x y z
N MET A 1 -5.20 10.87 10.88
CA MET A 1 -5.40 10.06 9.66
C MET A 1 -6.55 10.70 8.92
N ASP A 2 -6.37 11.07 7.65
CA ASP A 2 -7.42 11.71 6.86
C ASP A 2 -8.67 10.83 6.76
N GLN A 3 -9.84 11.42 6.98
CA GLN A 3 -11.11 10.67 7.02
C GLN A 3 -11.51 10.18 5.62
N HIS A 4 -11.22 10.93 4.56
CA HIS A 4 -11.55 10.54 3.18
C HIS A 4 -10.73 9.33 2.75
N LEU A 5 -9.41 9.37 2.99
CA LEU A 5 -8.53 8.25 2.70
C LEU A 5 -8.94 6.98 3.46
N SER A 6 -9.36 7.13 4.71
CA SER A 6 -9.77 5.99 5.55
C SER A 6 -11.01 5.26 5.03
N ASN A 7 -11.86 5.95 4.27
CA ASN A 7 -13.09 5.40 3.71
C ASN A 7 -12.91 4.76 2.33
N LEU A 8 -11.71 4.83 1.74
CA LEU A 8 -11.45 4.25 0.43
C LEU A 8 -11.55 2.71 0.48
N PRO A 9 -12.30 2.08 -0.43
CA PRO A 9 -12.44 0.62 -0.51
C PRO A 9 -11.11 -0.13 -0.50
N SER A 10 -10.13 0.33 -1.27
CA SER A 10 -8.79 -0.29 -1.36
C SER A 10 -8.10 -0.35 -0.01
N ARG A 11 -8.15 0.73 0.78
CA ARG A 11 -7.57 0.78 2.14
C ARG A 11 -8.26 -0.18 3.09
N GLY A 12 -9.58 -0.29 3.00
CA GLY A 12 -10.35 -1.27 3.74
C GLY A 12 -9.88 -2.70 3.44
N LYS A 13 -9.64 -3.02 2.16
CA LYS A 13 -9.15 -4.35 1.74
C LYS A 13 -7.75 -4.65 2.24
N TYR A 14 -6.81 -3.72 2.13
CA TYR A 14 -5.46 -3.92 2.69
C TYR A 14 -5.48 -4.04 4.22
N ALA A 15 -6.36 -3.28 4.89
CA ALA A 15 -6.51 -3.39 6.34
C ALA A 15 -6.99 -4.79 6.76
N GLN A 16 -7.89 -5.41 6.01
CA GLN A 16 -8.38 -6.78 6.29
C GLN A 16 -7.27 -7.83 6.30
N PHE A 17 -6.26 -7.70 5.43
CA PHE A 17 -5.09 -8.58 5.44
C PHE A 17 -4.17 -8.33 6.65
N ASN A 18 -4.05 -7.08 7.09
CA ASN A 18 -3.19 -6.71 8.21
C ASN A 18 -3.74 -7.12 9.57
N THR A 19 -5.06 -6.95 9.76
CA THR A 19 -5.72 -7.21 11.04
C THR A 19 -5.78 -8.68 11.39
N GLY A 20 -5.56 -9.58 10.41
CA GLY A 20 -5.59 -11.03 10.62
C GLY A 20 -6.85 -11.43 11.36
N TRP A 21 -7.96 -11.63 10.63
CA TRP A 21 -9.16 -12.19 11.26
C TRP A 21 -8.72 -13.45 12.00
N GLY A 22 -9.05 -13.59 13.29
CA GLY A 22 -8.56 -14.67 14.14
C GLY A 22 -9.01 -16.07 13.67
N SER A 23 -9.52 -16.90 14.58
CA SER A 23 -10.01 -18.25 14.27
C SER A 23 -11.01 -18.35 13.09
N SER A 24 -11.58 -17.25 12.60
CA SER A 24 -12.43 -17.23 11.40
C SER A 24 -11.73 -17.63 10.09
N TYR A 25 -10.39 -17.53 10.00
CA TYR A 25 -9.64 -18.05 8.85
C TYR A 25 -9.42 -19.56 8.87
N SER A 26 -9.54 -20.20 10.04
CA SER A 26 -9.21 -21.63 10.16
C SER A 26 -10.11 -22.49 9.27
N GLY A 27 -11.31 -22.03 8.91
CA GLY A 27 -12.20 -22.76 8.00
C GLY A 27 -11.81 -22.72 6.53
N PHE A 28 -11.17 -21.65 6.06
CA PHE A 28 -10.80 -21.51 4.64
C PHE A 28 -9.49 -22.24 4.30
N CYS A 29 -8.59 -22.35 5.29
CA CYS A 29 -7.19 -22.69 5.04
C CYS A 29 -6.70 -23.96 5.74
N THR A 30 -7.62 -24.84 6.18
CA THR A 30 -7.28 -26.11 6.86
C THR A 30 -6.33 -27.00 6.05
N SER A 31 -6.32 -26.87 4.72
CA SER A 31 -5.50 -27.65 3.79
C SER A 31 -4.08 -27.10 3.54
N PHE A 32 -3.68 -25.98 4.15
CA PHE A 32 -2.38 -25.31 3.89
C PHE A 32 -1.35 -25.46 5.02
N VAL A 33 -1.54 -26.41 5.92
CA VAL A 33 -0.60 -26.70 7.02
C VAL A 33 0.82 -26.94 6.45
N ASP A 34 0.92 -27.65 5.32
CA ASP A 34 2.21 -28.01 4.70
C ASP A 34 2.88 -26.86 3.93
N VAL A 35 2.17 -25.75 3.70
CA VAL A 35 2.71 -24.58 3.00
C VAL A 35 3.45 -23.65 3.94
N LYS A 36 3.01 -23.55 5.21
CA LYS A 36 3.61 -22.64 6.18
C LYS A 36 5.13 -22.85 6.34
N PRO A 37 5.64 -24.10 6.52
CA PRO A 37 7.08 -24.32 6.62
C PRO A 37 7.84 -23.93 5.35
N LYS A 38 7.22 -24.08 4.17
CA LYS A 38 7.82 -23.68 2.89
C LYS A 38 7.95 -22.16 2.78
N ILE A 39 6.91 -21.42 3.19
CA ILE A 39 6.92 -19.95 3.23
C ILE A 39 7.92 -19.45 4.27
N GLU A 40 7.97 -20.09 5.44
CA GLU A 40 8.99 -19.80 6.45
C GLU A 40 10.40 -19.99 5.92
N GLY A 41 10.68 -21.10 5.23
CA GLY A 41 11.99 -21.34 4.62
C GLY A 41 12.42 -20.21 3.67
N VAL A 42 11.48 -19.68 2.87
CA VAL A 42 11.71 -18.57 1.94
C VAL A 42 11.97 -17.23 2.67
N LEU A 43 11.40 -17.03 3.86
CA LEU A 43 11.46 -15.75 4.58
C LEU A 43 12.43 -15.73 5.77
N SER A 44 12.92 -16.88 6.22
CA SER A 44 13.69 -17.06 7.46
C SER A 44 14.95 -16.19 7.59
N THR A 45 15.49 -15.70 6.47
CA THR A 45 16.67 -14.84 6.44
C THR A 45 16.39 -13.37 6.74
N TYR A 46 15.12 -12.96 6.79
CA TYR A 46 14.74 -11.55 7.00
C TYR A 46 14.32 -11.28 8.45
N SER A 47 14.84 -10.18 9.01
CA SER A 47 14.48 -9.78 10.38
C SER A 47 12.97 -9.56 10.52
N GLY A 48 12.38 -10.14 11.56
CA GLY A 48 10.96 -9.99 11.88
C GLY A 48 10.01 -10.79 11.00
N TYR A 49 10.51 -11.75 10.20
CA TYR A 49 9.69 -12.56 9.28
C TYR A 49 8.58 -13.35 9.97
N ALA A 50 8.83 -13.87 11.17
CA ALA A 50 7.98 -14.86 11.83
C ALA A 50 6.52 -14.39 11.96
N GLN A 51 6.29 -13.11 12.25
CA GLN A 51 4.95 -12.53 12.38
C GLN A 51 4.16 -12.46 11.06
N TYR A 52 4.82 -12.66 9.91
CA TYR A 52 4.23 -12.54 8.57
C TYR A 52 3.96 -13.89 7.91
N VAL A 53 4.57 -14.99 8.35
CA VAL A 53 4.39 -16.32 7.73
C VAL A 53 2.90 -16.71 7.72
N ASP A 54 2.26 -16.70 8.88
CA ASP A 54 0.83 -17.03 8.99
C ASP A 54 -0.05 -16.03 8.25
N LYS A 55 0.30 -14.74 8.30
CA LYS A 55 -0.48 -13.68 7.63
C LYS A 55 -0.48 -13.87 6.12
N ILE A 56 0.68 -14.21 5.54
CA ILE A 56 0.82 -14.42 4.09
C ILE A 56 -0.01 -15.62 3.63
N VAL A 57 0.08 -16.75 4.33
CA VAL A 57 -0.70 -17.96 3.98
C VAL A 57 -2.20 -17.69 4.10
N ASN A 58 -2.64 -17.08 5.20
CA ASN A 58 -4.05 -16.76 5.41
C ASN A 58 -4.58 -15.75 4.39
N ALA A 59 -3.81 -14.72 4.06
CA ALA A 59 -4.20 -13.71 3.08
C ALA A 59 -4.31 -14.29 1.66
N TRP A 60 -3.38 -15.15 1.26
CA TRP A 60 -3.44 -15.82 -0.06
C TRP A 60 -4.67 -16.73 -0.15
N CYS A 61 -4.93 -17.51 0.88
CA CYS A 61 -6.06 -18.43 0.93
C CYS A 61 -7.40 -17.67 0.95
N TYR A 62 -7.50 -16.56 1.69
CA TYR A 62 -8.65 -15.67 1.63
C TYR A 62 -8.93 -15.20 0.21
N ALA A 63 -7.91 -14.60 -0.41
CA ALA A 63 -8.05 -14.00 -1.71
C ALA A 63 -8.43 -15.04 -2.77
N SER A 64 -7.81 -16.22 -2.68
CA SER A 64 -8.13 -17.37 -3.53
C SER A 64 -9.58 -17.83 -3.36
N THR A 65 -10.08 -17.86 -2.13
CA THR A 65 -11.48 -18.21 -1.87
C THR A 65 -12.44 -17.18 -2.44
N MET A 66 -12.14 -15.89 -2.23
CA MET A 66 -13.02 -14.79 -2.65
C MET A 66 -13.12 -14.65 -4.17
N ASP A 67 -12.04 -14.93 -4.89
CA ASP A 67 -12.04 -14.94 -6.35
C ASP A 67 -12.37 -16.31 -6.97
N GLY A 68 -12.50 -17.37 -6.15
CA GLY A 68 -12.82 -18.72 -6.58
C GLY A 68 -11.88 -19.23 -7.66
N ASN A 69 -12.43 -19.51 -8.85
CA ASN A 69 -11.64 -19.99 -9.99
C ASN A 69 -10.87 -18.88 -10.73
N ASN A 70 -11.06 -17.60 -10.38
CA ASN A 70 -10.37 -16.49 -11.01
C ASN A 70 -9.05 -16.19 -10.30
N SER A 71 -7.99 -16.91 -10.66
CA SER A 71 -6.64 -16.69 -10.14
C SER A 71 -6.06 -15.28 -10.32
N TYR A 72 -6.69 -14.44 -11.15
CA TYR A 72 -6.29 -13.07 -11.46
C TYR A 72 -7.38 -12.07 -11.06
N GLY A 73 -8.29 -12.47 -10.17
CA GLY A 73 -9.38 -11.63 -9.72
C GLY A 73 -8.91 -10.46 -8.84
N THR A 74 -9.89 -9.68 -8.40
CA THR A 74 -9.64 -8.44 -7.66
C THR A 74 -8.99 -8.72 -6.31
N TYR A 75 -9.43 -9.76 -5.59
CA TYR A 75 -8.83 -10.11 -4.28
C TYR A 75 -7.40 -10.64 -4.43
N CYS A 76 -7.13 -11.43 -5.46
CA CYS A 76 -5.80 -11.89 -5.80
C CYS A 76 -4.87 -10.75 -6.19
N THR A 77 -5.41 -9.73 -6.86
CA THR A 77 -4.67 -8.50 -7.18
C THR A 77 -4.35 -7.68 -5.93
N TYR A 78 -5.31 -7.54 -5.01
CA TYR A 78 -5.05 -6.95 -3.69
C TYR A 78 -3.96 -7.73 -2.92
N PHE A 79 -4.06 -9.06 -2.89
CA PHE A 79 -3.05 -9.90 -2.24
C PHE A 79 -1.66 -9.69 -2.84
N TYR A 80 -1.54 -9.64 -4.16
CA TYR A 80 -0.28 -9.38 -4.85
C TYR A 80 0.39 -8.09 -4.36
N TYR A 81 -0.32 -6.96 -4.38
CA TYR A 81 0.25 -5.68 -3.96
C TYR A 81 0.50 -5.61 -2.45
N TRP A 82 -0.37 -6.24 -1.66
CA TRP A 82 -0.17 -6.34 -0.21
C TRP A 82 1.10 -7.13 0.11
N LEU A 83 1.31 -8.30 -0.53
CA LEU A 83 2.51 -9.11 -0.35
C LEU A 83 3.77 -8.33 -0.74
N ARG A 84 3.75 -7.62 -1.87
CA ARG A 84 4.86 -6.74 -2.27
C ARG A 84 5.18 -5.70 -1.20
N ASP A 85 4.16 -5.07 -0.61
CA ASP A 85 4.33 -4.07 0.45
C ASP A 85 4.91 -4.68 1.73
N ILE A 86 4.49 -5.88 2.12
CA ILE A 86 5.10 -6.63 3.23
C ILE A 86 6.60 -6.87 2.97
N LEU A 87 6.93 -7.41 1.80
CA LEU A 87 8.31 -7.74 1.46
C LEU A 87 9.19 -6.50 1.36
N SER A 88 8.72 -5.44 0.72
CA SER A 88 9.51 -4.23 0.47
C SER A 88 9.59 -3.28 1.67
N LYS A 89 8.47 -3.00 2.35
CA LYS A 89 8.41 -1.96 3.39
C LYS A 89 8.68 -2.51 4.78
N HIS A 90 8.18 -3.71 5.08
CA HIS A 90 8.26 -4.28 6.42
C HIS A 90 9.47 -5.19 6.59
N LEU A 91 9.68 -6.11 5.66
CA LEU A 91 10.82 -7.03 5.68
C LEU A 91 12.06 -6.47 4.98
N ARG A 92 11.91 -5.38 4.22
CA ARG A 92 12.99 -4.69 3.49
C ARG A 92 13.83 -5.66 2.63
N VAL A 93 13.13 -6.59 1.98
CA VAL A 93 13.72 -7.56 1.07
C VAL A 93 14.34 -6.82 -0.12
N PRO A 94 15.63 -7.04 -0.46
CA PRO A 94 16.30 -6.33 -1.53
C PRO A 94 15.71 -6.55 -2.93
N SER A 95 15.15 -7.74 -3.19
CA SER A 95 14.41 -8.05 -4.43
C SER A 95 13.03 -8.59 -4.09
N PRO A 96 12.04 -7.70 -3.86
CA PRO A 96 10.68 -8.11 -3.52
C PRO A 96 10.06 -8.97 -4.62
N LEU A 97 10.25 -8.64 -5.90
CA LEU A 97 9.70 -9.42 -7.02
C LEU A 97 10.26 -10.84 -7.10
N GLY A 98 11.57 -10.98 -6.94
CA GLY A 98 12.22 -12.29 -6.90
C GLY A 98 11.64 -13.14 -5.77
N ARG A 99 11.46 -12.54 -4.60
CA ARG A 99 10.90 -13.22 -3.43
C ARG A 99 9.42 -13.56 -3.60
N MET A 100 8.63 -12.69 -4.23
CA MET A 100 7.24 -13.01 -4.58
C MET A 100 7.18 -14.23 -5.50
N ARG A 101 8.05 -14.33 -6.51
CA ARG A 101 8.09 -15.49 -7.42
C ARG A 101 8.32 -16.79 -6.66
N GLU A 102 9.24 -16.80 -5.71
CA GLU A 102 9.48 -17.98 -4.85
C GLU A 102 8.25 -18.33 -4.00
N ILE A 103 7.62 -17.33 -3.38
CA ILE A 103 6.41 -17.52 -2.55
C ILE A 103 5.25 -18.08 -3.36
N TYR A 104 4.94 -17.49 -4.52
CA TYR A 104 3.91 -18.01 -5.43
C TYR A 104 4.24 -19.42 -5.91
N GLY A 105 5.52 -19.73 -6.17
CA GLY A 105 5.96 -21.10 -6.47
C GLY A 105 5.62 -22.10 -5.34
N LYS A 106 5.72 -21.70 -4.07
CA LYS A 106 5.33 -22.56 -2.94
C LYS A 106 3.82 -22.76 -2.83
N PHE A 107 3.03 -21.78 -3.25
CA PHE A 107 1.57 -21.93 -3.35
C PHE A 107 1.18 -22.83 -4.53
N ASP A 108 1.92 -22.78 -5.62
CA ASP A 108 1.68 -23.59 -6.81
C ASP A 108 2.02 -25.07 -6.60
N ASP A 109 2.92 -25.38 -5.66
CA ASP A 109 3.24 -26.75 -5.23
C ASP A 109 2.11 -27.43 -4.45
N VAL A 110 0.99 -26.75 -4.17
CA VAL A 110 -0.14 -27.32 -3.43
C VAL A 110 -1.06 -28.09 -4.38
N PRO A 111 -1.18 -29.43 -4.24
CA PRO A 111 -1.97 -30.25 -5.16
C PRO A 111 -3.44 -29.84 -5.17
N ASN A 112 -4.06 -29.87 -6.35
CA ASN A 112 -5.50 -29.65 -6.56
C ASN A 112 -6.03 -28.27 -6.12
N GLN A 113 -5.16 -27.32 -5.81
CA GLN A 113 -5.53 -25.98 -5.38
C GLN A 113 -5.51 -25.00 -6.55
N LYS A 114 -6.67 -24.40 -6.83
CA LYS A 114 -6.78 -23.20 -7.66
C LYS A 114 -6.76 -22.01 -6.73
N GLY A 115 -5.81 -21.11 -6.91
CA GLY A 115 -5.71 -19.92 -6.09
C GLY A 115 -5.04 -18.78 -6.81
N CYS A 116 -4.72 -17.73 -6.06
CA CYS A 116 -4.12 -16.53 -6.61
C CYS A 116 -2.78 -16.82 -7.27
N LYS A 117 -2.63 -16.34 -8.50
CA LYS A 117 -1.40 -16.46 -9.28
C LYS A 117 -0.60 -15.17 -9.25
N ASN A 118 0.67 -15.27 -9.60
CA ASN A 118 1.51 -14.10 -9.74
C ASN A 118 1.07 -13.32 -11.00
N ILE A 119 0.44 -12.17 -10.80
CA ILE A 119 -0.20 -11.42 -11.89
C ILE A 119 0.80 -10.68 -12.79
N ASN A 120 2.07 -10.58 -12.38
CA ASN A 120 3.10 -9.73 -12.98
C ASN A 120 4.44 -10.49 -13.14
N GLU A 121 4.38 -11.77 -13.49
CA GLU A 121 5.58 -12.63 -13.65
C GLU A 121 6.63 -12.08 -14.64
N ASN A 122 6.15 -11.35 -15.64
CA ASN A 122 6.95 -10.80 -16.74
C ASN A 122 7.35 -9.32 -16.54
N ILE A 123 6.92 -8.67 -15.45
CA ILE A 123 7.35 -7.31 -15.17
C ILE A 123 8.75 -7.35 -14.58
N THR A 124 9.69 -6.70 -15.27
CA THR A 124 11.07 -6.52 -14.84
C THR A 124 11.37 -5.10 -14.36
N ASP A 125 10.53 -4.14 -14.74
CA ASP A 125 10.61 -2.76 -14.30
C ASP A 125 9.99 -2.62 -12.91
N GLU A 126 10.80 -2.53 -11.87
CA GLU A 126 10.31 -2.35 -10.50
C GLU A 126 9.81 -0.92 -10.24
N ASP A 127 10.23 0.06 -11.05
CA ASP A 127 9.93 1.48 -10.87
C ASP A 127 8.49 1.81 -11.28
N ILE A 128 7.91 1.05 -12.22
CA ILE A 128 6.51 1.23 -12.62
C ILE A 128 5.52 0.63 -11.60
N LEU A 129 5.93 -0.37 -10.80
CA LEU A 129 5.02 -1.11 -9.91
C LEU A 129 4.27 -0.25 -8.87
N PRO A 130 4.87 0.77 -8.23
CA PRO A 130 4.13 1.69 -7.38
C PRO A 130 2.98 2.39 -8.13
N GLN A 131 3.21 2.78 -9.38
CA GLN A 131 2.18 3.42 -10.21
C GLN A 131 1.10 2.43 -10.61
N VAL A 132 1.49 1.19 -10.93
CA VAL A 132 0.58 0.08 -11.26
C VAL A 132 -0.36 -0.20 -10.08
N LYS A 133 0.16 -0.19 -8.84
CA LYS A 133 -0.65 -0.31 -7.62
C LYS A 133 -1.60 0.88 -7.44
N ILE A 134 -1.12 2.12 -7.56
CA ILE A 134 -1.97 3.32 -7.41
C ILE A 134 -3.10 3.32 -8.45
N HIS A 135 -2.79 2.97 -9.70
CA HIS A 135 -3.77 2.85 -10.77
C HIS A 135 -4.82 1.77 -10.48
N PHE A 136 -4.39 0.60 -9.99
CA PHE A 136 -5.31 -0.43 -9.55
C PHE A 136 -6.18 0.04 -8.38
N ASP A 137 -5.60 0.60 -7.32
CA ASP A 137 -6.34 1.09 -6.15
C ASP A 137 -7.37 2.14 -6.57
N TYR A 138 -7.00 3.09 -7.44
CA TYR A 138 -7.92 4.08 -7.98
C TYR A 138 -9.09 3.46 -8.74
N SER A 139 -8.85 2.40 -9.52
CA SER A 139 -9.94 1.70 -10.22
C SER A 139 -11.00 1.12 -9.27
N GLN A 140 -10.60 0.82 -8.02
CA GLN A 140 -11.48 0.30 -6.98
C GLN A 140 -12.09 1.41 -6.12
N ASP A 141 -11.39 2.55 -6.03
CA ASP A 141 -11.77 3.70 -5.21
C ASP A 141 -12.56 4.77 -5.99
N TYR A 142 -12.66 4.62 -7.32
CA TYR A 142 -13.20 5.63 -8.24
C TYR A 142 -14.53 6.20 -7.78
N ASP A 143 -15.55 5.37 -7.58
CA ASP A 143 -16.89 5.83 -7.19
C ASP A 143 -16.88 6.56 -5.85
N THR A 144 -16.11 6.04 -4.87
CA THR A 144 -15.98 6.68 -3.55
C THR A 144 -15.27 8.02 -3.63
N ILE A 145 -14.22 8.13 -4.45
CA ILE A 145 -13.51 9.39 -4.68
C ILE A 145 -14.43 10.40 -5.37
N MET A 146 -15.21 9.98 -6.36
CA MET A 146 -16.15 10.86 -7.07
C MET A 146 -17.25 11.38 -6.13
N GLN A 147 -17.79 10.52 -5.26
CA GLN A 147 -18.73 10.90 -4.20
C GLN A 147 -18.10 11.87 -3.19
N HIS A 148 -16.87 11.58 -2.73
CA HIS A 148 -16.13 12.47 -1.84
C HIS A 148 -15.99 13.85 -2.45
N LEU A 149 -15.78 13.96 -3.77
CA LEU A 149 -15.60 15.22 -4.49
C LEU A 149 -16.92 15.90 -4.90
N GLY A 150 -18.06 15.20 -4.85
CA GLY A 150 -19.37 15.76 -5.18
C GLY A 150 -19.62 15.90 -6.69
N ASN A 151 -18.88 15.13 -7.50
CA ASN A 151 -18.85 15.25 -8.94
C ASN A 151 -19.94 14.44 -9.67
N ASP A 152 -20.85 13.81 -8.92
CA ASP A 152 -21.87 12.91 -9.47
C ASP A 152 -23.15 13.66 -9.91
N ASP A 153 -23.56 14.75 -9.25
CA ASP A 153 -24.84 15.44 -9.53
C ASP A 153 -24.84 16.99 -9.28
N GLY A 154 -23.73 17.68 -9.50
CA GLY A 154 -23.72 19.16 -9.57
C GLY A 154 -23.32 19.93 -8.30
N GLY A 155 -22.18 19.60 -7.69
CA GLY A 155 -21.61 20.40 -6.59
C GLY A 155 -20.12 20.68 -6.76
N GLY A 156 -19.71 21.94 -6.62
CA GLY A 156 -18.35 22.43 -6.87
C GLY A 156 -17.23 21.85 -5.99
N THR A 157 -16.01 22.33 -6.24
CA THR A 157 -14.75 21.86 -5.63
C THR A 157 -14.83 21.85 -4.09
N LYS A 158 -14.83 20.66 -3.50
CA LYS A 158 -14.80 20.47 -2.04
C LYS A 158 -13.41 20.77 -1.46
N THR A 159 -13.38 21.12 -0.19
CA THR A 159 -12.13 21.23 0.56
C THR A 159 -11.63 19.86 1.00
N CYS A 160 -10.32 19.65 1.01
CA CYS A 160 -9.68 18.41 1.47
C CYS A 160 -8.41 18.74 2.26
N ASP A 161 -7.88 17.76 2.98
CA ASP A 161 -6.56 17.90 3.60
C ASP A 161 -5.43 17.66 2.59
N THR A 162 -4.20 18.03 2.96
CA THR A 162 -3.03 17.87 2.10
C THR A 162 -2.78 16.40 1.73
N THR A 163 -3.07 15.46 2.63
CA THR A 163 -2.83 14.03 2.39
C THR A 163 -3.76 13.49 1.30
N TYR A 164 -5.04 13.87 1.33
CA TYR A 164 -6.01 13.51 0.30
C TYR A 164 -5.70 14.20 -1.02
N HIS A 165 -5.32 15.49 -0.98
CA HIS A 165 -4.86 16.23 -2.16
C HIS A 165 -3.68 15.52 -2.85
N ASP A 166 -2.62 15.20 -2.09
CA ASP A 166 -1.44 14.50 -2.61
C ASP A 166 -1.79 13.12 -3.17
N HIS A 167 -2.81 12.46 -2.63
CA HIS A 167 -3.31 11.20 -3.15
C HIS A 167 -3.99 11.36 -4.52
N LEU A 168 -4.82 12.41 -4.72
CA LEU A 168 -5.41 12.71 -6.04
C LEU A 168 -4.35 13.05 -7.09
N ASP A 169 -3.32 13.81 -6.69
CA ASP A 169 -2.17 14.10 -7.56
C ASP A 169 -1.40 12.84 -7.92
N ALA A 170 -1.21 11.93 -6.96
CA ALA A 170 -0.55 10.65 -7.19
C ALA A 170 -1.35 9.77 -8.16
N ILE A 171 -2.68 9.77 -8.08
CA ILE A 171 -3.56 9.09 -9.04
C ILE A 171 -3.35 9.65 -10.45
N THR A 172 -3.34 10.97 -10.61
CA THR A 172 -3.14 11.62 -11.91
C THR A 172 -1.78 11.25 -12.52
N LYS A 173 -0.72 11.28 -11.70
CA LYS A 173 0.63 10.87 -12.11
C LYS A 173 0.69 9.39 -12.49
N ALA A 174 0.03 8.52 -11.72
CA ALA A 174 -0.02 7.09 -11.98
C ALA A 174 -0.73 6.77 -13.30
N CYS A 175 -1.89 7.38 -13.56
CA CYS A 175 -2.59 7.23 -14.84
C CYS A 175 -1.70 7.62 -16.02
N ALA A 176 -1.02 8.77 -15.95
CA ALA A 176 -0.12 9.24 -17.01
C ALA A 176 1.08 8.29 -17.21
N ALA A 177 1.69 7.81 -16.12
CA ALA A 177 2.82 6.87 -16.18
C ALA A 177 2.41 5.53 -16.81
N ILE A 178 1.26 4.98 -16.40
CA ILE A 178 0.74 3.71 -16.92
C ILE A 178 0.34 3.85 -18.40
N GLU A 179 -0.31 4.94 -18.78
CA GLU A 179 -0.66 5.19 -20.17
C GLU A 179 0.59 5.28 -21.07
N ALA A 180 1.61 6.03 -20.62
CA ALA A 180 2.87 6.13 -21.34
C ALA A 180 3.57 4.77 -21.46
N ASP A 181 3.57 3.99 -20.37
CA ASP A 181 4.25 2.70 -20.32
C ASP A 181 3.56 1.63 -21.18
N CYS A 182 2.22 1.55 -21.13
CA CYS A 182 1.43 0.63 -21.94
C CYS A 182 1.51 0.93 -23.45
N LYS A 183 1.90 2.15 -23.85
CA LYS A 183 2.07 2.57 -25.25
C LYS A 183 3.47 2.31 -25.82
N LYS A 184 4.48 1.99 -24.99
CA LYS A 184 5.86 1.73 -25.47
C LYS A 184 5.90 0.50 -26.38
N ASP A 185 6.47 0.65 -27.57
CA ASP A 185 6.66 -0.47 -28.50
C ASP A 185 7.75 -1.45 -28.03
N GLY A 186 7.51 -2.75 -28.22
CA GLY A 186 8.54 -3.80 -28.09
C GLY A 186 9.04 -4.12 -26.67
N GLY A 187 8.50 -3.51 -25.62
CA GLY A 187 8.90 -3.81 -24.24
C GLY A 187 8.12 -4.96 -23.57
N PRO A 188 8.67 -5.64 -22.54
CA PRO A 188 7.92 -6.60 -21.71
C PRO A 188 6.61 -6.03 -21.14
N GLN A 189 6.53 -4.70 -21.05
CA GLN A 189 5.41 -3.88 -20.57
C GLN A 189 4.14 -3.97 -21.44
N LYS A 190 4.24 -4.26 -22.75
CA LYS A 190 3.03 -4.52 -23.58
C LYS A 190 2.26 -5.76 -23.13
N SER A 191 2.89 -6.68 -22.39
CA SER A 191 2.25 -7.90 -21.90
C SER A 191 1.76 -7.83 -20.45
N GLY A 192 2.06 -6.72 -19.74
CA GLY A 192 1.60 -6.53 -18.38
C GLY A 192 0.07 -6.58 -18.30
N ARG A 193 -0.46 -7.41 -17.40
CA ARG A 193 -1.91 -7.50 -17.17
C ARG A 193 -2.49 -6.17 -16.66
N TYR A 194 -1.66 -5.31 -16.05
CA TYR A 194 -2.08 -3.98 -15.62
C TYR A 194 -2.49 -3.05 -16.77
N CYS A 195 -2.08 -3.33 -18.01
CA CYS A 195 -2.54 -2.60 -19.19
C CYS A 195 -3.93 -3.07 -19.68
N ASP A 196 -4.45 -4.21 -19.21
CA ASP A 196 -5.73 -4.77 -19.66
C ASP A 196 -6.91 -3.80 -19.48
N PRO A 197 -7.06 -3.09 -18.35
CA PRO A 197 -8.13 -2.10 -18.19
C PRO A 197 -8.07 -1.00 -19.25
N LEU A 198 -6.88 -0.47 -19.57
CA LEU A 198 -6.73 0.58 -20.58
C LEU A 198 -7.03 0.06 -21.99
N ARG A 199 -6.52 -1.13 -22.34
CA ARG A 199 -6.80 -1.79 -23.63
C ARG A 199 -8.28 -2.10 -23.82
N ALA A 200 -8.97 -2.49 -22.75
CA ALA A 200 -10.41 -2.76 -22.79
C ALA A 200 -11.21 -1.48 -23.07
N ALA A 201 -10.82 -0.35 -22.48
CA ALA A 201 -11.42 0.97 -22.76
C ALA A 201 -11.32 1.34 -24.24
N GLU A 202 -10.17 1.12 -24.88
CA GLU A 202 -9.92 1.45 -26.28
C GLU A 202 -10.77 0.60 -27.24
N LYS A 203 -10.91 -0.70 -26.96
CA LYS A 203 -11.59 -1.63 -27.88
C LYS A 203 -13.11 -1.63 -27.80
N ALA A 204 -13.70 -1.30 -26.64
CA ALA A 204 -15.09 -1.68 -26.36
C ALA A 204 -16.05 -0.52 -26.05
N ASN A 205 -15.63 0.76 -26.06
CA ASN A 205 -16.38 1.83 -25.37
C ASN A 205 -16.72 1.47 -23.89
N GLY A 206 -16.03 0.48 -23.31
CA GLY A 206 -16.31 -0.12 -22.00
C GLY A 206 -15.85 0.76 -20.84
N ALA A 207 -16.41 0.56 -19.66
CA ALA A 207 -16.11 1.39 -18.47
C ALA A 207 -14.73 1.12 -17.86
N ALA A 208 -14.18 -0.08 -18.03
CA ALA A 208 -12.84 -0.42 -17.56
C ALA A 208 -11.81 0.51 -18.21
N GLY A 209 -11.07 1.28 -17.40
CA GLY A 209 -10.05 2.22 -17.89
C GLY A 209 -10.56 3.62 -18.25
N LYS A 210 -11.89 3.91 -18.22
CA LYS A 210 -12.39 5.28 -18.44
C LYS A 210 -11.93 6.25 -17.34
N TYR A 211 -11.69 5.76 -16.12
CA TYR A 211 -11.34 6.58 -14.96
C TYR A 211 -10.03 7.36 -15.11
N CYS A 212 -9.12 6.95 -16.00
CA CYS A 212 -7.89 7.68 -16.33
C CYS A 212 -8.03 8.65 -17.52
N LYS A 213 -9.23 8.82 -18.11
CA LYS A 213 -9.43 9.82 -19.16
C LYS A 213 -9.21 11.22 -18.62
N ASN A 214 -8.64 12.09 -19.44
CA ASN A 214 -8.29 13.45 -19.04
C ASN A 214 -9.49 14.24 -18.48
N GLU A 215 -10.68 14.08 -19.08
CA GLU A 215 -11.94 14.68 -18.61
C GLU A 215 -12.34 14.24 -17.19
N ILE A 216 -12.00 13.02 -16.79
CA ILE A 216 -12.28 12.49 -15.46
C ILE A 216 -11.18 12.93 -14.49
N LEU A 217 -9.91 12.86 -14.90
CA LEU A 217 -8.79 13.30 -14.06
C LEU A 217 -8.87 14.79 -13.70
N GLN A 218 -9.39 15.63 -14.61
CA GLN A 218 -9.62 17.05 -14.31
C GLN A 218 -10.64 17.28 -13.18
N LYS A 219 -11.51 16.29 -12.89
CA LYS A 219 -12.46 16.33 -11.79
C LYS A 219 -11.83 15.90 -10.45
N LEU A 220 -10.64 15.29 -10.45
CA LEU A 220 -9.92 14.88 -9.24
C LEU A 220 -9.21 16.07 -8.56
N LYS A 221 -9.99 17.09 -8.18
CA LYS A 221 -9.47 18.31 -7.58
C LYS A 221 -10.24 18.68 -6.33
N CYS A 222 -9.51 19.17 -5.34
CA CYS A 222 -10.06 19.69 -4.10
C CYS A 222 -9.19 20.86 -3.61
N THR A 223 -9.77 21.74 -2.80
CA THR A 223 -9.07 22.92 -2.27
C THR A 223 -8.50 22.62 -0.90
N VAL A 224 -7.20 22.84 -0.68
CA VAL A 224 -6.61 22.73 0.66
C VAL A 224 -6.83 24.06 1.40
N PRO A 225 -7.56 24.10 2.53
CA PRO A 225 -7.76 25.33 3.27
C PRO A 225 -6.45 25.83 3.88
N VAL A 226 -6.18 27.13 3.73
CA VAL A 226 -4.92 27.80 4.14
C VAL A 226 -4.56 27.57 5.62
N SER A 227 -5.56 27.33 6.49
CA SER A 227 -5.37 27.08 7.92
C SER A 227 -4.77 25.71 8.27
N ALA A 228 -4.62 24.79 7.31
CA ALA A 228 -4.01 23.48 7.54
C ALA A 228 -2.47 23.49 7.44
N VAL A 229 -1.87 24.60 7.00
CA VAL A 229 -0.41 24.75 7.00
C VAL A 229 0.03 25.12 8.42
N LYS A 230 0.47 24.11 9.18
CA LYS A 230 1.11 24.34 10.49
C LYS A 230 2.28 25.32 10.28
N PRO A 231 2.35 26.46 10.99
CA PRO A 231 3.44 27.40 10.81
C PRO A 231 4.77 26.71 11.07
N ALA A 232 5.67 26.75 10.09
CA ALA A 232 7.07 26.38 10.28
C ALA A 232 7.60 27.21 11.44
N THR A 233 8.04 26.52 12.50
CA THR A 233 8.55 27.16 13.71
C THR A 233 9.74 28.00 13.32
N ALA A 234 9.59 29.33 13.38
CA ALA A 234 10.67 30.26 13.08
C ALA A 234 11.87 29.94 13.96
N ALA A 235 12.99 29.57 13.33
CA ALA A 235 14.24 29.34 14.02
C ALA A 235 14.67 30.65 14.72
N LYS A 236 14.83 30.61 16.04
CA LYS A 236 15.43 31.70 16.80
C LYS A 236 16.87 31.93 16.32
N PRO A 237 17.34 33.18 16.17
CA PRO A 237 18.73 33.45 15.84
C PRO A 237 19.65 33.01 16.99
N VAL A 238 20.70 32.25 16.67
CA VAL A 238 21.77 31.90 17.61
C VAL A 238 22.64 33.14 17.83
N ALA A 239 22.75 33.58 19.07
CA ALA A 239 23.64 34.65 19.48
C ALA A 239 25.11 34.23 19.29
N ALA A 240 25.88 35.06 18.59
CA ALA A 240 27.32 34.89 18.42
C ALA A 240 28.07 35.12 19.73
N LYS A 241 28.98 34.21 20.08
CA LYS A 241 29.89 34.30 21.23
C LYS A 241 31.14 35.09 20.83
N PRO A 242 31.69 36.00 21.68
CA PRO A 242 32.86 36.79 21.30
C PRO A 242 34.17 36.00 21.42
N ALA A 243 35.12 36.36 20.55
CA ALA A 243 36.46 35.81 20.46
C ALA A 243 37.31 36.09 21.71
N ALA A 244 38.00 35.06 22.21
CA ALA A 244 39.03 35.19 23.24
C ALA A 244 40.42 35.26 22.59
N VAL A 245 41.17 36.26 23.04
CA VAL A 245 42.52 36.63 22.62
C VAL A 245 43.56 35.61 23.11
N ARG A 246 44.54 35.34 22.25
CA ARG A 246 45.68 34.43 22.43
C ARG A 246 46.87 35.13 23.10
N PRO A 247 47.72 34.43 23.87
CA PRO A 247 49.13 34.77 24.01
C PRO A 247 50.07 33.70 23.41
N PRO A 248 51.36 34.02 23.19
CA PRO A 248 52.17 33.41 22.15
C PRO A 248 53.05 32.23 22.62
N ALA A 249 53.75 31.68 21.63
CA ALA A 249 54.34 30.35 21.52
C ALA A 249 55.64 30.11 22.29
N ALA A 250 55.91 28.83 22.56
CA ALA A 250 57.26 28.26 22.58
C ALA A 250 57.24 26.87 21.90
N ARG A 251 58.31 26.59 21.13
CA ARG A 251 58.54 25.39 20.30
C ARG A 251 59.21 24.28 21.12
N ALA A 252 58.86 23.02 20.88
CA ALA A 252 59.76 21.87 20.66
C ALA A 252 58.96 20.55 20.48
N SER A 253 59.59 19.59 19.82
CA SER A 253 59.02 18.49 19.04
C SER A 253 58.82 17.14 19.77
N ALA A 254 58.06 16.25 19.12
CA ALA A 254 57.89 14.79 19.30
C ALA A 254 57.18 14.40 20.63
N ASP A 255 56.12 13.58 20.68
CA ASP A 255 55.98 12.22 20.14
C ASP A 255 54.51 11.75 20.19
N SER A 256 54.25 10.65 19.48
CA SER A 256 53.00 9.91 19.30
C SER A 256 52.24 9.54 20.59
N VAL A 257 50.90 9.64 20.62
CA VAL A 257 49.96 8.61 21.15
C VAL A 257 48.53 8.90 20.64
N SER A 258 47.93 7.86 20.07
CA SER A 258 46.52 7.77 19.66
C SER A 258 45.58 7.76 20.88
N SER A 259 44.47 8.49 20.83
CA SER A 259 43.38 8.33 21.79
C SER A 259 42.04 8.58 21.11
N ILE A 260 41.33 7.47 20.92
CA ILE A 260 39.98 7.34 20.39
C ILE A 260 38.99 7.91 21.42
N VAL A 261 38.16 8.86 21.01
CA VAL A 261 36.99 9.31 21.78
C VAL A 261 35.76 8.59 21.23
N PRO A 262 34.99 7.83 22.04
CA PRO A 262 33.75 7.20 21.58
C PRO A 262 32.65 8.25 21.42
N GLY A 263 32.07 8.34 20.22
CA GLY A 263 30.87 9.12 19.97
C GLY A 263 29.64 8.43 20.56
N ALA A 264 28.90 9.13 21.41
CA ALA A 264 27.64 8.69 21.98
C ALA A 264 26.55 8.60 20.87
N VAL A 265 26.00 7.40 20.68
CA VAL A 265 24.82 7.14 19.85
C VAL A 265 23.56 7.32 20.69
N SER A 266 22.81 8.40 20.44
CA SER A 266 21.49 8.61 21.03
C SER A 266 20.47 7.71 20.35
N GLY A 267 20.18 6.56 20.95
CA GLY A 267 19.11 5.66 20.54
C GLY A 267 17.74 6.24 20.89
N GLY A 268 17.01 6.71 19.88
CA GLY A 268 15.60 7.05 19.98
C GLY A 268 14.74 5.78 19.85
N LEU A 269 14.25 5.27 20.97
CA LEU A 269 13.14 4.31 21.01
C LEU A 269 11.86 5.01 20.55
N VAL A 270 11.40 4.73 19.33
CA VAL A 270 10.06 5.14 18.89
C VAL A 270 9.06 4.13 19.43
N THR A 271 8.37 4.52 20.50
CA THR A 271 7.21 3.84 21.05
C THR A 271 6.10 3.76 20.01
N ILE A 272 5.67 2.53 19.71
CA ILE A 272 4.55 2.20 18.83
C ILE A 272 3.25 2.65 19.51
N GLY A 273 2.60 3.67 18.96
CA GLY A 273 1.22 4.04 19.30
C GLY A 273 0.24 3.39 18.32
N LEU A 274 -0.38 2.29 18.72
CA LEU A 274 -1.56 1.73 18.05
C LEU A 274 -2.64 1.41 19.10
N PRO A 275 -3.63 2.32 19.30
CA PRO A 275 -4.94 1.82 19.74
C PRO A 275 -6.15 2.65 19.23
N THR A 276 -6.16 3.14 17.99
CA THR A 276 -7.34 3.90 17.48
C THR A 276 -8.13 3.22 16.37
N LEU A 277 -7.64 2.14 15.76
CA LEU A 277 -8.37 1.45 14.68
C LEU A 277 -9.45 0.48 15.17
N THR A 278 -9.42 0.04 16.43
CA THR A 278 -10.43 -0.88 16.98
C THR A 278 -11.80 -0.22 17.17
N PHE A 279 -11.82 1.08 17.49
CA PHE A 279 -13.07 1.83 17.72
C PHE A 279 -13.89 2.05 16.44
N PHE A 280 -13.22 2.29 15.31
CA PHE A 280 -13.92 2.54 14.03
C PHE A 280 -14.49 1.26 13.41
N LEU A 281 -13.81 0.11 13.56
CA LEU A 281 -14.31 -1.17 13.05
C LEU A 281 -15.57 -1.64 13.79
N TYR A 282 -15.67 -1.41 15.10
CA TYR A 282 -16.87 -1.74 15.87
C TYR A 282 -18.13 -1.04 15.34
N LYS A 283 -18.00 0.21 14.90
CA LYS A 283 -19.14 1.00 14.40
C LYS A 283 -19.59 0.55 13.02
N VAL A 284 -18.65 0.21 12.13
CA VAL A 284 -18.97 -0.33 10.79
C VAL A 284 -19.63 -1.71 10.91
N SER A 285 -19.07 -2.61 11.73
CA SER A 285 -19.64 -3.95 11.94
C SER A 285 -21.07 -3.91 12.48
N LYS A 286 -21.37 -3.01 13.43
CA LYS A 286 -22.74 -2.87 13.97
C LYS A 286 -23.75 -2.41 12.92
N VAL A 287 -23.38 -1.46 12.05
CA VAL A 287 -24.29 -0.95 11.02
C VAL A 287 -24.59 -2.03 9.98
N THR A 288 -23.59 -2.79 9.54
CA THR A 288 -23.79 -3.86 8.54
C THR A 288 -24.65 -5.01 9.07
N ILE A 289 -24.46 -5.42 10.33
CA ILE A 289 -25.28 -6.48 10.95
C ILE A 289 -26.74 -6.02 11.07
N THR A 290 -26.98 -4.77 11.49
CA THR A 290 -28.34 -4.24 11.66
C THR A 290 -29.09 -4.17 10.32
N GLN A 291 -28.41 -3.76 9.24
CA GLN A 291 -29.01 -3.73 7.91
C GLN A 291 -29.32 -5.14 7.38
N LEU A 292 -28.44 -6.12 7.62
CA LEU A 292 -28.67 -7.50 7.20
C LEU A 292 -29.87 -8.14 7.93
N SER A 293 -30.03 -7.86 9.23
CA SER A 293 -31.18 -8.36 10.02
C SER A 293 -32.51 -7.76 9.56
N ILE A 294 -32.53 -6.49 9.13
CA ILE A 294 -33.75 -5.83 8.62
C ILE A 294 -34.18 -6.45 7.29
N VAL A 295 -33.23 -6.70 6.38
CA VAL A 295 -33.51 -7.33 5.07
C VAL A 295 -34.01 -8.77 5.23
N ILE A 296 -33.45 -9.54 6.16
CA ILE A 296 -33.93 -10.91 6.42
C ILE A 296 -35.34 -10.86 7.02
N THR A 297 -35.63 -9.95 7.96
CA THR A 297 -36.96 -9.87 8.58
C THR A 297 -38.06 -9.45 7.59
N SER A 298 -37.74 -8.65 6.56
CA SER A 298 -38.70 -8.26 5.51
C SER A 298 -38.92 -9.33 4.43
N LEU A 299 -38.12 -10.40 4.40
CA LEU A 299 -38.27 -11.51 3.46
C LEU A 299 -39.08 -12.67 4.04
N TYR A 300 -39.34 -12.65 5.35
CA TYR A 300 -40.06 -13.71 6.09
C TYR A 300 -41.42 -13.27 6.67
N ASN A 301 -41.90 -12.08 6.32
CA ASN A 301 -43.28 -11.61 6.51
C ASN A 301 -43.87 -11.23 5.15
#